data_AF-D9XJV9-F1
#
_entry.id   AF-D9XJV9-F1
#
_cell.length_a   1.000
_cell.length_b   1.000
_cell.length_c   1.000
_cell.angle_alpha   90.00
_cell.angle_beta   90.00
_cell.angle_gamma   90.00
#
_symmetry.space_group_name_H-M   'P 1'
#
loop_
_entity.id
_entity.type
_entity.pdbx_description
1 polymer ?
#
loop_
_entity_poly.entity_id
_entity_poly.type
_entity_poly.pdbx_seq_one_letter_code
_entity_poly.pdbx_strand_id
1 'polypeptide(L)'
;MAFSAGNLAVDLALDAAEGATADPGALTVDCSPERDAPEELLLATVQVGTDEPDGSPSPPGASPGTPDPSSGTPGGGEDRQGDRAPEVTDAPSGAAADRDAPPCRYDDEHPPTPASLNAYITGHTNVKKLKGASLLPPSCMLIEQGNPVDGPPDPDHLIFDTASHGDFHYQGRKQTPPFRSTFLTFGFTPVTATMVLEQKGTVTIDSRIKLRLSDFRTITDTYVRAPLTLRVTALEVNGTPLDVGPACRTETPLTSADPDPANHPGDHLVLYGRGEQDLGLPATGYLLLSGGTLSGEATIPAFTGCGADEDLDRLLTASISGPGNEILQVQGQTCSIANPVFGDEFNAPQCTSDLQPYVIPVPER
;
A
#
# COMPACT_ATOMS: atom_id res chain seq x y z
N MET A 1 11.20 -24.62 -40.51
CA MET A 1 11.44 -23.16 -40.48
C MET A 1 12.93 -22.93 -40.27
N ALA A 2 13.50 -21.84 -40.78
CA ALA A 2 14.88 -21.45 -40.51
C ALA A 2 14.86 -20.05 -39.88
N PHE A 3 15.60 -19.88 -38.79
CA PHE A 3 15.76 -18.61 -38.10
C PHE A 3 17.21 -18.15 -38.24
N SER A 4 17.42 -16.87 -38.53
CA SER A 4 18.73 -16.24 -38.60
C SER A 4 18.69 -14.95 -37.78
N ALA A 5 19.59 -14.79 -36.83
CA ALA A 5 19.78 -13.52 -36.14
C ALA A 5 20.35 -12.48 -37.13
N GLY A 6 19.75 -11.28 -37.15
CA GLY A 6 20.33 -10.12 -37.83
C GLY A 6 21.33 -9.38 -36.94
N ASN A 7 22.05 -8.42 -37.52
CA ASN A 7 22.88 -7.50 -36.74
C ASN A 7 21.99 -6.64 -35.82
N LEU A 8 22.44 -6.41 -34.59
CA LEU A 8 21.81 -5.47 -33.66
C LEU A 8 22.59 -4.15 -33.71
N ALA A 9 21.89 -3.04 -33.93
CA ALA A 9 22.44 -1.70 -33.80
C ALA A 9 21.55 -0.88 -32.85
N VAL A 10 22.18 0.04 -32.11
CA VAL A 10 21.50 0.94 -31.17
C VAL A 10 21.77 2.38 -31.60
N ASP A 11 20.72 3.13 -31.91
CA ASP A 11 20.81 4.57 -32.19
C ASP A 11 20.71 5.37 -30.90
N LEU A 12 21.79 6.08 -30.56
CA LEU A 12 21.87 7.00 -29.43
C LEU A 12 21.59 8.43 -29.94
N ALA A 13 20.44 8.98 -29.58
CA ALA A 13 20.15 10.39 -29.72
C ALA A 13 20.78 11.16 -28.55
N LEU A 14 21.63 12.15 -28.83
CA LEU A 14 22.24 13.01 -27.83
C LEU A 14 21.44 14.30 -27.72
N ASP A 15 20.88 14.63 -26.54
CA ASP A 15 20.19 15.90 -26.35
C ASP A 15 21.13 17.10 -26.53
N ALA A 16 20.66 18.11 -27.27
CA ALA A 16 21.39 19.36 -27.44
C ALA A 16 21.37 20.17 -26.13
N ALA A 17 22.53 20.67 -25.69
CA ALA A 17 22.62 21.54 -24.52
C ALA A 17 21.80 22.84 -24.75
N GLU A 18 21.12 23.32 -23.70
CA GLU A 18 20.23 24.48 -23.78
C GLU A 18 20.91 25.70 -24.43
N GLY A 19 20.34 26.17 -25.54
CA GLY A 19 20.82 27.33 -26.30
C GLY A 19 21.57 26.99 -27.60
N ALA A 20 21.87 25.73 -27.90
CA ALA A 20 22.46 25.34 -29.18
C ALA A 20 21.40 25.20 -30.29
N THR A 21 21.57 25.91 -31.41
CA THR A 21 20.70 25.82 -32.61
C THR A 21 21.20 24.79 -33.64
N ALA A 22 21.90 23.75 -33.19
CA ALA A 22 22.43 22.68 -34.04
C ALA A 22 21.61 21.41 -33.84
N ASP A 23 21.32 20.71 -34.93
CA ASP A 23 20.58 19.44 -34.93
C ASP A 23 21.36 18.40 -34.08
N PRO A 24 20.74 17.74 -33.08
CA PRO A 24 21.42 16.79 -32.22
C PRO A 24 22.04 15.63 -33.02
N GLY A 25 23.34 15.42 -32.84
CA GLY A 25 24.04 14.33 -33.52
C GLY A 25 23.57 12.97 -33.01
N ALA A 26 23.06 12.13 -33.92
CA ALA A 26 22.80 10.72 -33.63
C ALA A 26 24.08 9.88 -33.79
N LEU A 27 24.27 8.91 -32.90
CA LEU A 27 25.35 7.92 -32.96
C LEU A 27 24.77 6.51 -32.99
N THR A 28 24.90 5.83 -34.13
CA THR A 28 24.62 4.40 -34.25
C THR A 28 25.79 3.59 -33.69
N VAL A 29 25.50 2.62 -32.82
CA VAL A 29 26.46 1.68 -32.25
C VAL A 29 26.09 0.26 -32.67
N ASP A 30 26.95 -0.39 -33.45
CA ASP A 30 26.81 -1.80 -33.79
C ASP A 30 27.16 -2.69 -32.59
N CYS A 31 26.24 -3.58 -32.22
CA CYS A 31 26.42 -4.55 -31.14
C CYS A 31 26.80 -5.93 -31.70
N SER A 32 27.80 -6.57 -31.09
CA SER A 32 28.15 -7.97 -31.36
C SER A 32 28.35 -8.70 -30.03
N PRO A 33 28.06 -10.01 -29.95
CA PRO A 33 28.37 -10.81 -28.76
C PRO A 33 29.85 -10.75 -28.40
N GLU A 34 30.14 -10.80 -27.10
CA GLU A 34 31.51 -10.81 -26.60
C GLU A 34 32.25 -12.09 -27.06
N ARG A 35 33.56 -11.98 -27.33
CA ARG A 35 34.34 -13.07 -27.96
C ARG A 35 34.42 -14.34 -27.12
N ASP A 36 34.28 -14.21 -25.80
CA ASP A 36 34.34 -15.32 -24.84
C ASP A 36 32.93 -15.69 -24.31
N ALA A 37 31.86 -15.28 -25.00
CA ALA A 37 30.50 -15.69 -24.68
C ALA A 37 30.35 -17.22 -24.80
N PRO A 38 29.61 -17.88 -23.88
CA PRO A 38 29.40 -19.33 -23.96
C PRO A 38 28.68 -19.72 -25.25
N GLU A 39 28.99 -20.91 -25.79
CA GLU A 39 28.47 -21.38 -27.10
C GLU A 39 26.93 -21.45 -27.16
N GLU A 40 26.24 -21.46 -26.01
CA GLU A 40 24.79 -21.47 -25.86
C GLU A 40 24.22 -20.11 -25.42
N LEU A 41 24.67 -18.99 -26.01
CA LEU A 41 24.06 -17.68 -25.78
C LEU A 41 22.62 -17.62 -26.34
N LEU A 42 21.63 -17.77 -25.44
CA LEU A 42 20.21 -17.70 -25.79
C LEU A 42 19.80 -16.28 -26.20
N LEU A 43 19.60 -16.05 -27.50
CA LEU A 43 19.20 -14.74 -28.05
C LEU A 43 17.68 -14.49 -27.96
N ALA A 44 16.85 -15.50 -28.23
CA ALA A 44 15.39 -15.43 -28.15
C ALA A 44 14.76 -16.83 -28.14
N THR A 45 13.52 -16.94 -27.66
CA THR A 45 12.69 -18.16 -27.72
C THR A 45 11.49 -17.91 -28.62
N VAL A 46 11.20 -18.81 -29.57
CA VAL A 46 10.07 -18.69 -30.49
C VAL A 46 9.06 -19.82 -30.23
N GLN A 47 7.82 -19.45 -29.93
CA GLN A 47 6.69 -20.39 -29.86
C GLN A 47 6.21 -20.73 -31.29
N VAL A 48 6.03 -22.02 -31.60
CA VAL A 48 5.50 -22.47 -32.90
C VAL A 48 4.14 -23.13 -32.67
N GLY A 49 3.06 -22.44 -33.02
CA GLY A 49 1.71 -22.99 -33.03
C GLY A 49 1.44 -23.83 -34.28
N THR A 50 0.55 -24.83 -34.14
CA THR A 50 0.03 -25.64 -35.26
C THR A 50 -1.45 -25.37 -35.44
N ASP A 51 -1.82 -24.60 -36.47
CA ASP A 51 -3.19 -24.45 -36.95
C ASP A 51 -3.24 -24.65 -38.47
N GLU A 52 -4.23 -25.42 -38.94
CA GLU A 52 -4.53 -25.63 -40.37
C GLU A 52 -5.43 -24.52 -40.94
N PRO A 53 -5.33 -24.20 -42.25
CA PRO A 53 -6.16 -23.19 -42.89
C PRO A 53 -7.52 -23.72 -43.40
N ASP A 54 -8.48 -22.79 -43.47
CA ASP A 54 -9.93 -22.98 -43.58
C ASP A 54 -10.47 -23.44 -44.96
N GLY A 55 -11.70 -24.01 -44.99
CA GLY A 55 -12.39 -24.41 -46.24
C GLY A 55 -13.77 -25.09 -46.06
N SER A 56 -14.86 -24.36 -46.34
CA SER A 56 -16.28 -24.79 -46.14
C SER A 56 -16.94 -25.43 -47.38
N PRO A 57 -17.99 -26.29 -47.24
CA PRO A 57 -19.37 -25.81 -47.51
C PRO A 57 -20.53 -26.45 -46.67
N SER A 58 -21.75 -25.91 -46.83
CA SER A 58 -22.96 -26.08 -45.99
C SER A 58 -23.98 -27.20 -46.44
N PRO A 59 -25.30 -27.15 -46.10
CA PRO A 59 -26.04 -27.79 -44.98
C PRO A 59 -27.12 -28.79 -45.52
N PRO A 60 -28.34 -29.07 -44.93
CA PRO A 60 -28.97 -28.84 -43.61
C PRO A 60 -29.75 -30.07 -43.00
N GLY A 61 -30.47 -29.90 -41.87
CA GLY A 61 -31.72 -30.67 -41.61
C GLY A 61 -32.16 -31.03 -40.16
N ALA A 62 -33.28 -30.43 -39.71
CA ALA A 62 -34.35 -30.96 -38.82
C ALA A 62 -34.09 -31.50 -37.37
N SER A 63 -34.84 -30.93 -36.41
CA SER A 63 -35.29 -31.51 -35.12
C SER A 63 -36.24 -32.73 -35.34
N PRO A 64 -36.72 -33.53 -34.33
CA PRO A 64 -36.83 -33.22 -32.88
C PRO A 64 -36.62 -34.40 -31.88
N GLY A 65 -36.85 -34.13 -30.58
CA GLY A 65 -37.48 -35.11 -29.67
C GLY A 65 -36.66 -35.57 -28.45
N THR A 66 -37.06 -35.08 -27.27
CA THR A 66 -36.73 -35.68 -25.96
C THR A 66 -37.35 -37.08 -25.84
N PRO A 67 -36.76 -38.00 -25.04
CA PRO A 67 -37.42 -38.29 -23.77
C PRO A 67 -36.49 -38.55 -22.58
N ASP A 68 -36.85 -37.97 -21.45
CA ASP A 68 -36.59 -38.46 -20.09
C ASP A 68 -37.70 -39.45 -19.68
N PRO A 69 -37.66 -40.16 -18.53
CA PRO A 69 -36.54 -40.37 -17.59
C PRO A 69 -36.35 -41.86 -17.19
N SER A 70 -35.33 -42.18 -16.39
CA SER A 70 -35.47 -43.18 -15.30
C SER A 70 -34.30 -43.16 -14.29
N SER A 71 -34.66 -43.17 -13.01
CA SER A 71 -33.79 -43.21 -11.83
C SER A 71 -33.24 -44.62 -11.53
N GLY A 72 -31.96 -44.73 -11.14
CA GLY A 72 -31.36 -46.00 -10.68
C GLY A 72 -29.89 -45.94 -10.23
N THR A 73 -29.64 -45.51 -9.00
CA THR A 73 -28.38 -45.65 -8.23
C THR A 73 -28.11 -47.16 -7.92
N PRO A 74 -26.88 -47.67 -7.59
CA PRO A 74 -25.70 -46.95 -7.09
C PRO A 74 -24.28 -47.42 -7.55
N GLY A 75 -23.25 -46.61 -7.21
CA GLY A 75 -22.01 -47.15 -6.62
C GLY A 75 -20.65 -46.87 -7.30
N GLY A 76 -19.85 -46.00 -6.68
CA GLY A 76 -18.39 -46.17 -6.55
C GLY A 76 -17.47 -45.44 -7.54
N GLY A 77 -16.61 -44.55 -7.01
CA GLY A 77 -15.50 -43.92 -7.74
C GLY A 77 -15.23 -42.50 -7.24
N GLU A 78 -14.12 -42.29 -6.54
CA GLU A 78 -13.67 -40.98 -6.07
C GLU A 78 -13.28 -40.08 -7.26
N ASP A 79 -13.56 -38.78 -7.18
CA ASP A 79 -12.57 -37.81 -7.67
C ASP A 79 -12.63 -36.45 -6.96
N ARG A 80 -11.48 -35.78 -6.92
CA ARG A 80 -11.19 -34.67 -6.00
C ARG A 80 -11.31 -33.30 -6.67
N GLN A 81 -12.33 -32.50 -6.32
CA GLN A 81 -12.21 -31.03 -6.28
C GLN A 81 -13.41 -30.38 -5.57
N GLY A 82 -13.20 -29.83 -4.38
CA GLY A 82 -14.29 -29.24 -3.59
C GLY A 82 -13.92 -28.47 -2.33
N ASP A 83 -12.62 -28.25 -2.04
CA ASP A 83 -12.17 -27.53 -0.84
C ASP A 83 -11.07 -26.51 -1.17
N ARG A 84 -11.48 -25.30 -1.55
CA ARG A 84 -10.69 -24.06 -1.52
C ARG A 84 -11.57 -22.84 -1.25
N ALA A 85 -12.46 -22.94 -0.27
CA ALA A 85 -12.75 -21.79 0.57
C ALA A 85 -11.64 -21.72 1.63
N PRO A 86 -11.07 -20.54 1.95
CA PRO A 86 -10.17 -20.44 3.09
C PRO A 86 -10.97 -20.72 4.36
N GLU A 87 -10.57 -21.76 5.09
CA GLU A 87 -11.03 -22.01 6.44
C GLU A 87 -10.68 -20.79 7.29
N VAL A 88 -11.70 -20.13 7.86
CA VAL A 88 -11.49 -19.11 8.89
C VAL A 88 -10.98 -19.88 10.11
N THR A 89 -9.65 -19.95 10.24
CA THR A 89 -9.03 -20.58 11.39
C THR A 89 -9.37 -19.77 12.63
N ASP A 90 -10.03 -20.42 13.58
CA ASP A 90 -10.24 -19.90 14.93
C ASP A 90 -8.87 -19.67 15.60
N ALA A 91 -8.30 -18.48 15.37
CA ALA A 91 -7.16 -18.01 16.13
C ALA A 91 -7.61 -17.87 17.60
N PRO A 92 -6.84 -18.41 18.56
CA PRO A 92 -7.27 -18.38 19.95
C PRO A 92 -7.33 -16.94 20.47
N SER A 93 -8.13 -16.72 21.52
CA SER A 93 -8.20 -15.48 22.32
C SER A 93 -6.91 -15.24 23.15
N GLY A 94 -5.75 -15.51 22.57
CA GLY A 94 -4.43 -15.36 23.18
C GLY A 94 -3.92 -13.93 23.14
N ALA A 95 -2.87 -13.68 23.91
CA ALA A 95 -2.10 -12.44 23.83
C ALA A 95 -1.36 -12.35 22.48
N ALA A 96 -1.17 -11.15 21.95
CA ALA A 96 -0.53 -10.94 20.65
C ALA A 96 1.00 -11.23 20.59
N ALA A 97 1.56 -11.90 21.60
CA ALA A 97 3.01 -12.07 21.79
C ALA A 97 3.73 -12.83 20.66
N ASP A 98 3.03 -13.72 19.96
CA ASP A 98 3.58 -14.56 18.88
C ASP A 98 3.20 -14.05 17.46
N ARG A 99 2.75 -12.79 17.33
CA ARG A 99 2.27 -12.23 16.05
C ARG A 99 3.37 -11.44 15.34
N ASP A 100 3.34 -11.46 14.00
CA ASP A 100 4.29 -10.75 13.13
C ASP A 100 3.93 -9.24 13.01
N ALA A 101 3.93 -8.56 14.15
CA ALA A 101 3.71 -7.11 14.28
C ALA A 101 4.33 -6.58 15.60
N PRO A 102 4.73 -5.30 15.67
CA PRO A 102 5.08 -4.68 16.95
C PRO A 102 3.87 -4.67 17.89
N PRO A 103 4.03 -4.75 19.22
CA PRO A 103 2.90 -4.62 20.14
C PRO A 103 2.15 -3.30 19.93
N CYS A 104 0.83 -3.37 19.79
CA CYS A 104 -0.03 -2.21 19.63
C CYS A 104 -1.04 -2.12 20.75
N ARG A 105 -0.66 -1.47 21.85
CA ARG A 105 -1.48 -1.23 23.04
C ARG A 105 -1.05 0.06 23.72
N TYR A 106 -1.96 0.61 24.51
CA TYR A 106 -1.68 1.66 25.46
C TYR A 106 -0.85 1.10 26.63
N ASP A 107 -0.09 1.96 27.30
CA ASP A 107 0.82 1.61 28.39
C ASP A 107 0.80 2.67 29.52
N ASP A 108 1.63 2.51 30.55
CA ASP A 108 1.66 3.45 31.67
C ASP A 108 2.20 4.85 31.29
N GLU A 109 2.94 4.96 30.17
CA GLU A 109 3.43 6.24 29.63
C GLU A 109 2.38 6.91 28.72
N HIS A 110 1.53 6.11 28.09
CA HIS A 110 0.42 6.49 27.21
C HIS A 110 -0.88 5.86 27.72
N PRO A 111 -1.46 6.35 28.84
CA PRO A 111 -2.65 5.75 29.42
C PRO A 111 -3.89 6.02 28.56
N PRO A 112 -4.82 5.05 28.44
CA PRO A 112 -6.01 5.18 27.62
C PRO A 112 -7.09 6.06 28.27
N THR A 113 -7.88 6.71 27.43
CA THR A 113 -9.11 7.44 27.73
C THR A 113 -10.35 6.60 27.36
N PRO A 114 -11.58 7.04 27.73
CA PRO A 114 -12.81 6.41 27.24
C PRO A 114 -12.99 6.41 25.71
N ALA A 115 -12.25 7.26 24.99
CA ALA A 115 -12.30 7.39 23.52
C ALA A 115 -11.08 6.75 22.82
N SER A 116 -10.21 6.06 23.57
CA SER A 116 -9.03 5.39 23.04
C SER A 116 -9.36 4.18 22.19
N LEU A 117 -8.76 4.16 21.01
CA LEU A 117 -8.76 3.11 20.02
C LEU A 117 -7.31 2.79 19.67
N ASN A 118 -6.98 1.55 19.35
CA ASN A 118 -5.72 1.21 18.69
C ASN A 118 -6.01 0.44 17.40
N ALA A 119 -5.14 0.60 16.40
CA ALA A 119 -5.21 -0.10 15.13
C ALA A 119 -3.83 -0.39 14.57
N TYR A 120 -3.71 -1.48 13.82
CA TYR A 120 -2.58 -1.68 12.91
C TYR A 120 -2.85 -1.01 11.58
N ILE A 121 -1.82 -0.38 11.01
CA ILE A 121 -1.79 0.07 9.61
C ILE A 121 -0.60 -0.57 8.87
N THR A 122 -0.78 -0.83 7.58
CA THR A 122 0.25 -1.32 6.65
C THR A 122 -0.07 -0.79 5.25
N GLY A 123 0.70 -1.15 4.22
CA GLY A 123 0.36 -0.77 2.86
C GLY A 123 1.53 -0.83 1.91
N HIS A 124 1.35 -0.25 0.73
CA HIS A 124 2.42 -0.03 -0.24
C HIS A 124 2.58 1.45 -0.54
N THR A 125 3.81 1.84 -0.87
CA THR A 125 4.10 3.13 -1.47
C THR A 125 5.09 2.95 -2.62
N ASN A 126 4.94 3.70 -3.71
CA ASN A 126 5.88 3.64 -4.82
C ASN A 126 7.01 4.69 -4.67
N VAL A 127 8.12 4.50 -5.39
CA VAL A 127 9.15 5.53 -5.58
C VAL A 127 9.24 5.79 -7.07
N LYS A 128 8.48 6.78 -7.55
CA LYS A 128 8.22 7.00 -8.98
C LYS A 128 9.48 7.15 -9.82
N LYS A 129 10.48 7.87 -9.30
CA LYS A 129 11.81 8.03 -9.93
C LYS A 129 12.53 6.70 -10.20
N LEU A 130 12.40 5.73 -9.29
CA LEU A 130 13.09 4.45 -9.35
C LEU A 130 12.21 3.30 -9.90
N LYS A 131 10.94 3.60 -10.25
CA LYS A 131 9.96 2.63 -10.78
C LYS A 131 9.80 1.37 -9.92
N GLY A 132 9.92 1.52 -8.60
CA GLY A 132 9.78 0.43 -7.63
C GLY A 132 8.74 0.74 -6.57
N ALA A 133 8.40 -0.26 -5.76
CA ALA A 133 7.49 -0.15 -4.63
C ALA A 133 8.17 -0.60 -3.33
N SER A 134 7.76 0.02 -2.22
CA SER A 134 8.09 -0.39 -0.85
C SER A 134 6.83 -0.89 -0.16
N LEU A 135 6.99 -1.97 0.60
CA LEU A 135 6.07 -2.34 1.67
C LEU A 135 6.22 -1.35 2.82
N LEU A 136 5.10 -0.91 3.39
CA LEU A 136 5.02 -0.23 4.69
C LEU A 136 4.70 -1.29 5.76
N PRO A 137 5.53 -1.44 6.80
CA PRO A 137 5.38 -2.54 7.76
C PRO A 137 4.10 -2.37 8.60
N PRO A 138 3.54 -3.45 9.15
CA PRO A 138 2.56 -3.38 10.22
C PRO A 138 3.05 -2.43 11.33
N SER A 139 2.34 -1.32 11.49
CA SER A 139 2.70 -0.22 12.39
C SER A 139 1.52 0.05 13.32
N CYS A 140 1.80 0.26 14.61
CA CYS A 140 0.75 0.64 15.55
C CYS A 140 0.39 2.11 15.42
N MET A 141 -0.91 2.39 15.37
CA MET A 141 -1.49 3.71 15.59
C MET A 141 -2.35 3.66 16.85
N LEU A 142 -2.05 4.53 17.82
CA LEU A 142 -2.93 4.85 18.95
C LEU A 142 -3.80 6.03 18.51
N ILE A 143 -5.12 5.94 18.73
CA ILE A 143 -6.11 6.86 18.17
C ILE A 143 -7.04 7.33 19.28
N GLU A 144 -7.11 8.64 19.50
CA GLU A 144 -8.12 9.27 20.32
C GLU A 144 -9.29 9.72 19.46
N GLN A 145 -10.43 9.06 19.60
CA GLN A 145 -11.64 9.38 18.84
C GLN A 145 -12.25 10.72 19.28
N GLY A 146 -12.55 11.58 18.31
CA GLY A 146 -13.31 12.81 18.55
C GLY A 146 -14.79 12.53 18.85
N ASN A 147 -15.44 13.42 19.61
CA ASN A 147 -16.90 13.42 19.67
C ASN A 147 -17.47 13.93 18.33
N PRO A 148 -18.55 13.33 17.80
CA PRO A 148 -19.23 13.87 16.63
C PRO A 148 -19.87 15.23 16.95
N VAL A 149 -19.77 16.16 16.03
CA VAL A 149 -20.45 17.47 16.06
C VAL A 149 -21.35 17.62 14.84
N ASP A 150 -22.41 18.44 14.96
CA ASP A 150 -23.31 18.71 13.84
C ASP A 150 -22.55 19.38 12.68
N GLY A 151 -22.63 18.76 11.50
CA GLY A 151 -22.08 19.31 10.26
C GLY A 151 -23.01 20.35 9.61
N PRO A 152 -22.69 20.79 8.37
CA PRO A 152 -23.55 21.69 7.61
C PRO A 152 -24.96 21.11 7.41
N PRO A 153 -26.03 21.92 7.49
CA PRO A 153 -27.40 21.43 7.30
C PRO A 153 -27.65 21.00 5.85
N ASP A 154 -28.27 19.84 5.68
CA ASP A 154 -28.65 19.25 4.39
C ASP A 154 -30.12 18.76 4.47
N PRO A 155 -30.94 18.89 3.41
CA PRO A 155 -32.35 18.49 3.45
C PRO A 155 -32.56 16.96 3.38
N ASP A 156 -31.59 16.22 2.83
CA ASP A 156 -31.70 14.78 2.57
C ASP A 156 -30.82 13.94 3.55
N HIS A 157 -29.89 14.59 4.27
CA HIS A 157 -28.92 13.94 5.15
C HIS A 157 -28.82 14.60 6.53
N LEU A 158 -28.62 13.79 7.57
CA LEU A 158 -27.98 14.25 8.81
C LEU A 158 -26.46 14.15 8.61
N ILE A 159 -25.75 15.24 8.86
CA ILE A 159 -24.29 15.32 8.71
C ILE A 159 -23.64 15.46 10.08
N PHE A 160 -22.67 14.61 10.37
CA PHE A 160 -21.81 14.71 11.55
C PHE A 160 -20.35 14.79 11.11
N ASP A 161 -19.62 15.75 11.65
CA ASP A 161 -18.17 15.86 11.48
C ASP A 161 -17.48 15.34 12.75
N THR A 162 -16.39 14.60 12.59
CA THR A 162 -15.61 14.01 13.71
C THR A 162 -14.13 14.21 13.45
N ALA A 163 -13.44 14.90 14.36
CA ALA A 163 -12.00 15.12 14.31
C ALA A 163 -11.31 14.24 15.36
N SER A 164 -10.69 13.14 14.91
CA SER A 164 -9.93 12.21 15.74
C SER A 164 -8.43 12.44 15.57
N HIS A 165 -7.62 11.98 16.52
CA HIS A 165 -6.17 12.21 16.53
C HIS A 165 -5.43 10.89 16.61
N GLY A 166 -4.35 10.75 15.82
CA GLY A 166 -3.50 9.57 15.77
C GLY A 166 -2.07 9.86 16.18
N ASP A 167 -1.46 8.89 16.88
CA ASP A 167 -0.04 8.82 17.16
C ASP A 167 0.50 7.44 16.79
N PHE A 168 1.58 7.42 16.00
CA PHE A 168 2.37 6.20 15.85
C PHE A 168 2.93 5.77 17.20
N HIS A 169 3.02 4.46 17.45
CA HIS A 169 3.65 3.94 18.65
C HIS A 169 4.60 2.78 18.34
N TYR A 170 5.90 3.03 18.46
CA TYR A 170 6.93 2.00 18.37
C TYR A 170 8.06 2.28 19.36
N GLN A 171 8.27 1.38 20.32
CA GLN A 171 9.34 1.48 21.33
C GLN A 171 9.33 2.84 22.08
N GLY A 172 8.16 3.31 22.51
CA GLY A 172 8.00 4.59 23.21
C GLY A 172 8.21 5.83 22.33
N ARG A 173 8.13 5.69 20.99
CA ARG A 173 8.34 6.79 20.04
C ARG A 173 7.22 6.88 19.00
N LYS A 174 6.96 8.12 18.56
CA LYS A 174 6.03 8.45 17.48
C LYS A 174 6.65 8.21 16.10
N GLN A 175 6.82 6.95 15.75
CA GLN A 175 7.39 6.49 14.48
C GLN A 175 6.91 5.09 14.10
N THR A 176 7.09 4.71 12.84
CA THR A 176 6.96 3.32 12.41
C THR A 176 8.10 2.44 12.96
N PRO A 177 7.94 1.10 12.93
CA PRO A 177 9.09 0.19 12.90
C PRO A 177 10.03 0.54 11.73
N PRO A 178 11.32 0.18 11.82
CA PRO A 178 12.24 0.22 10.68
C PRO A 178 11.77 -0.72 9.56
N PHE A 179 11.77 -0.22 8.32
CA PHE A 179 11.47 -1.01 7.12
C PHE A 179 12.57 -0.89 6.08
N ARG A 180 12.73 -1.96 5.29
CA ARG A 180 13.72 -2.01 4.20
C ARG A 180 13.04 -1.87 2.85
N SER A 181 13.63 -1.07 1.99
CA SER A 181 13.21 -0.89 0.59
C SER A 181 14.43 -1.03 -0.30
N THR A 182 14.33 -1.85 -1.35
CA THR A 182 15.42 -2.07 -2.32
C THR A 182 14.97 -1.64 -3.70
N PHE A 183 15.78 -0.81 -4.35
CA PHE A 183 15.50 -0.23 -5.67
C PHE A 183 16.73 -0.34 -6.58
N LEU A 184 16.53 -0.24 -7.90
CA LEU A 184 17.62 -0.19 -8.88
C LEU A 184 17.92 1.26 -9.26
N THR A 185 18.89 1.87 -8.59
CA THR A 185 19.39 3.20 -8.96
C THR A 185 20.05 3.14 -10.34
N PHE A 186 19.66 4.07 -11.21
CA PHE A 186 19.97 4.07 -12.66
C PHE A 186 19.58 2.79 -13.42
N GLY A 187 18.72 1.94 -12.83
CA GLY A 187 18.23 0.71 -13.46
C GLY A 187 19.16 -0.51 -13.36
N PHE A 188 20.33 -0.41 -12.74
CA PHE A 188 21.28 -1.53 -12.62
C PHE A 188 21.98 -1.68 -11.26
N THR A 189 22.10 -0.61 -10.46
CA THR A 189 22.77 -0.69 -9.14
C THR A 189 21.72 -0.90 -8.05
N PRO A 190 21.70 -2.05 -7.34
CA PRO A 190 20.78 -2.23 -6.23
C PRO A 190 21.19 -1.34 -5.05
N VAL A 191 20.23 -0.56 -4.56
CA VAL A 191 20.35 0.27 -3.37
C VAL A 191 19.27 -0.14 -2.39
N THR A 192 19.68 -0.54 -1.18
CA THR A 192 18.78 -0.90 -0.09
C THR A 192 18.86 0.16 1.00
N ALA A 193 17.75 0.80 1.31
CA ALA A 193 17.64 1.72 2.43
C ALA A 193 16.84 1.06 3.57
N THR A 194 17.29 1.24 4.81
CA THR A 194 16.48 0.99 6.01
C THR A 194 15.99 2.34 6.53
N MET A 195 14.69 2.48 6.72
CA MET A 195 14.03 3.76 6.95
C MET A 195 13.00 3.67 8.07
N VAL A 196 12.69 4.82 8.67
CA VAL A 196 11.55 5.02 9.58
C VAL A 196 10.78 6.27 9.15
N LEU A 197 9.46 6.24 9.31
CA LEU A 197 8.64 7.46 9.24
C LEU A 197 8.53 8.02 10.66
N GLU A 198 9.11 9.19 10.90
CA GLU A 198 9.01 9.91 12.17
C GLU A 198 7.90 10.95 12.11
N GLN A 199 7.01 10.95 13.09
CA GLN A 199 5.92 11.90 13.22
C GLN A 199 6.42 13.23 13.83
N LYS A 200 6.15 14.35 13.16
CA LYS A 200 6.56 15.71 13.59
C LYS A 200 5.45 16.53 14.25
N GLY A 201 4.19 16.11 14.11
CA GLY A 201 3.01 16.69 14.75
C GLY A 201 1.90 15.64 14.84
N THR A 202 0.80 15.93 15.54
CA THR A 202 -0.32 14.99 15.65
C THR A 202 -0.89 14.63 14.27
N VAL A 203 -1.20 13.35 14.03
CA VAL A 203 -1.96 12.94 12.84
C VAL A 203 -3.43 13.31 13.07
N THR A 204 -4.09 14.02 12.16
CA THR A 204 -5.55 14.23 12.24
C THR A 204 -6.28 13.21 11.37
N ILE A 205 -7.46 12.80 11.82
CA ILE A 205 -8.37 11.90 11.11
C ILE A 205 -9.73 12.59 11.10
N ASP A 206 -10.01 13.27 10.00
CA ASP A 206 -11.16 14.14 9.80
C ASP A 206 -12.24 13.38 9.01
N SER A 207 -13.26 12.87 9.70
CA SER A 207 -14.36 12.10 9.10
C SER A 207 -15.64 12.92 9.00
N ARG A 208 -16.21 13.02 7.80
CA ARG A 208 -17.56 13.55 7.55
C ARG A 208 -18.52 12.40 7.28
N ILE A 209 -19.44 12.18 8.20
CA ILE A 209 -20.46 11.13 8.20
C ILE A 209 -21.77 11.74 7.68
N LYS A 210 -22.36 11.15 6.63
CA LYS A 210 -23.64 11.56 6.04
C LYS A 210 -24.62 10.40 6.17
N LEU A 211 -25.63 10.55 7.03
CA LEU A 211 -26.72 9.59 7.20
C LEU A 211 -27.91 10.05 6.35
N ARG A 212 -28.23 9.32 5.27
CA ARG A 212 -29.36 9.65 4.39
C ARG A 212 -30.69 9.35 5.07
N LEU A 213 -31.59 10.34 5.11
CA LEU A 213 -32.87 10.26 5.84
C LEU A 213 -33.88 9.27 5.25
N SER A 214 -33.77 8.93 3.96
CA SER A 214 -34.76 8.08 3.26
C SER A 214 -34.63 6.59 3.59
N ASP A 215 -33.42 6.11 3.86
CA ASP A 215 -33.12 4.67 4.06
C ASP A 215 -31.98 4.39 5.05
N PHE A 216 -31.48 5.41 5.75
CA PHE A 216 -30.44 5.31 6.77
C PHE A 216 -29.09 4.76 6.27
N ARG A 217 -28.85 4.77 4.94
CA ARG A 217 -27.50 4.56 4.40
C ARG A 217 -26.57 5.62 4.95
N THR A 218 -25.48 5.19 5.56
CA THR A 218 -24.40 6.07 6.01
C THR A 218 -23.28 6.05 5.00
N ILE A 219 -22.81 7.24 4.60
CA ILE A 219 -21.64 7.44 3.75
C ILE A 219 -20.64 8.28 4.54
N THR A 220 -19.41 7.80 4.69
CA THR A 220 -18.35 8.50 5.41
C THR A 220 -17.21 8.82 4.47
N ASP A 221 -16.91 10.10 4.30
CA ASP A 221 -15.72 10.59 3.61
C ASP A 221 -14.69 10.95 4.70
N THR A 222 -13.49 10.35 4.70
CA THR A 222 -12.44 10.60 5.71
C THR A 222 -11.13 11.05 5.07
N TYR A 223 -10.49 12.05 5.68
CA TYR A 223 -9.14 12.50 5.34
C TYR A 223 -8.21 12.31 6.54
N VAL A 224 -7.08 11.64 6.33
CA VAL A 224 -6.02 11.47 7.32
C VAL A 224 -4.86 12.40 6.95
N ARG A 225 -4.46 13.28 7.87
CA ARG A 225 -3.37 14.24 7.67
C ARG A 225 -2.19 13.90 8.55
N ALA A 226 -1.07 13.50 7.95
CA ALA A 226 0.07 12.94 8.65
C ALA A 226 1.36 13.74 8.37
N PRO A 227 1.81 14.60 9.31
CA PRO A 227 3.09 15.32 9.21
C PRO A 227 4.26 14.37 9.54
N LEU A 228 4.70 13.60 8.54
CA LEU A 228 5.74 12.57 8.67
C LEU A 228 7.03 12.99 7.95
N THR A 229 8.18 12.87 8.61
CA THR A 229 9.50 12.96 7.96
C THR A 229 10.07 11.56 7.73
N LEU A 230 10.60 11.31 6.54
CA LEU A 230 11.28 10.06 6.23
C LEU A 230 12.75 10.17 6.69
N ARG A 231 13.19 9.25 7.54
CA ARG A 231 14.57 9.16 8.05
C ARG A 231 15.22 7.89 7.56
N VAL A 232 16.42 7.99 6.98
CA VAL A 232 17.25 6.84 6.60
C VAL A 232 18.16 6.51 7.79
N THR A 233 18.19 5.24 8.17
CA THR A 233 18.96 4.75 9.33
C THR A 233 20.11 3.82 8.93
N ALA A 234 20.03 3.21 7.75
CA ALA A 234 21.13 2.49 7.11
C ALA A 234 20.94 2.50 5.58
N LEU A 235 22.03 2.48 4.83
CA LEU A 235 22.05 2.46 3.38
C LEU A 235 23.08 1.43 2.89
N GLU A 236 22.74 0.66 1.88
CA GLU A 236 23.64 -0.29 1.21
C GLU A 236 23.59 -0.03 -0.29
N VAL A 237 24.75 0.17 -0.92
CA VAL A 237 24.88 0.37 -2.37
C VAL A 237 25.68 -0.80 -2.93
N ASN A 238 25.06 -1.60 -3.80
CA ASN A 238 25.64 -2.82 -4.34
C ASN A 238 26.20 -3.78 -3.26
N GLY A 239 25.51 -3.89 -2.12
CA GLY A 239 25.93 -4.69 -0.97
C GLY A 239 27.02 -4.06 -0.08
N THR A 240 27.57 -2.89 -0.46
CA THR A 240 28.50 -2.13 0.38
C THR A 240 27.71 -1.19 1.31
N PRO A 241 27.87 -1.28 2.64
CA PRO A 241 27.24 -0.35 3.57
C PRO A 241 27.79 1.07 3.39
N LEU A 242 26.92 2.07 3.48
CA LEU A 242 27.28 3.49 3.46
C LEU A 242 26.77 4.15 4.74
N ASP A 243 27.65 4.87 5.44
CA ASP A 243 27.28 5.54 6.68
C ASP A 243 26.52 6.83 6.38
N VAL A 244 25.19 6.79 6.59
CA VAL A 244 24.31 7.94 6.45
C VAL A 244 24.31 8.86 7.68
N GLY A 245 25.01 8.51 8.75
CA GLY A 245 25.01 9.27 9.99
C GLY A 245 23.65 9.27 10.71
N PRO A 246 23.60 9.79 11.95
CA PRO A 246 22.38 9.74 12.75
C PRO A 246 21.31 10.76 12.32
N ALA A 247 21.64 11.76 11.51
CA ALA A 247 20.76 12.89 11.22
C ALA A 247 19.94 12.75 9.92
N CYS A 248 20.27 11.78 9.06
CA CYS A 248 19.79 11.70 7.67
C CYS A 248 18.26 11.58 7.51
N ARG A 249 17.62 12.63 7.03
CA ARG A 249 16.16 12.69 6.87
C ARG A 249 15.72 13.70 5.81
N THR A 250 14.44 13.69 5.44
CA THR A 250 13.85 14.78 4.65
C THR A 250 13.89 16.10 5.43
N GLU A 251 14.21 17.20 4.73
CA GLU A 251 14.35 18.55 5.32
C GLU A 251 13.06 19.06 5.95
N THR A 252 11.92 18.74 5.32
CA THR A 252 10.55 18.98 5.79
C THR A 252 9.77 17.65 5.83
N PRO A 253 8.55 17.63 6.41
CA PRO A 253 7.64 16.51 6.26
C PRO A 253 7.30 16.21 4.80
N LEU A 254 6.95 14.96 4.52
CA LEU A 254 6.36 14.53 3.25
C LEU A 254 5.04 15.28 3.03
N THR A 255 4.75 15.69 1.79
CA THR A 255 3.58 16.53 1.47
C THR A 255 2.66 15.92 0.44
N SER A 256 1.36 16.22 0.54
CA SER A 256 0.34 15.90 -0.46
C SER A 256 -0.43 17.16 -0.87
N ALA A 257 -1.18 17.10 -1.97
CA ALA A 257 -2.20 18.10 -2.24
C ALA A 257 -3.36 17.94 -1.26
N ASP A 258 -3.63 18.95 -0.44
CA ASP A 258 -4.80 18.98 0.44
C ASP A 258 -6.05 19.50 -0.30
N PRO A 259 -7.24 18.88 -0.15
CA PRO A 259 -8.48 19.45 -0.65
C PRO A 259 -8.92 20.76 0.04
N ASP A 260 -8.43 21.04 1.26
CA ASP A 260 -8.72 22.26 2.02
C ASP A 260 -7.45 22.83 2.72
N PRO A 261 -6.51 23.37 1.94
CA PRO A 261 -5.26 23.93 2.48
C PRO A 261 -5.47 25.24 3.25
N ALA A 262 -6.68 25.83 3.21
CA ALA A 262 -7.00 27.05 3.94
C ALA A 262 -7.25 26.77 5.43
N ASN A 263 -7.92 25.65 5.74
CA ASN A 263 -8.17 25.20 7.11
C ASN A 263 -7.09 24.25 7.63
N HIS A 264 -6.34 23.59 6.73
CA HIS A 264 -5.23 22.69 7.07
C HIS A 264 -3.89 23.20 6.50
N PRO A 265 -3.29 24.27 7.05
CA PRO A 265 -2.00 24.77 6.61
C PRO A 265 -0.84 23.95 7.21
N GLY A 266 0.19 23.69 6.39
CA GLY A 266 1.42 23.02 6.82
C GLY A 266 1.90 21.98 5.82
N ASP A 267 3.02 21.31 6.16
CA ASP A 267 3.55 20.19 5.42
C ASP A 267 3.05 18.88 6.03
N HIS A 268 2.19 18.16 5.32
CA HIS A 268 1.67 16.86 5.72
C HIS A 268 1.24 16.02 4.52
N LEU A 269 1.25 14.69 4.71
CA LEU A 269 0.59 13.77 3.80
C LEU A 269 -0.91 13.81 3.99
N VAL A 270 -1.66 13.60 2.91
CA VAL A 270 -3.11 13.44 2.90
C VAL A 270 -3.44 12.07 2.33
N LEU A 271 -4.09 11.23 3.13
CA LEU A 271 -4.73 10.00 2.67
C LEU A 271 -6.24 10.15 2.73
N TYR A 272 -6.95 9.62 1.76
CA TYR A 272 -8.40 9.67 1.65
C TYR A 272 -9.00 8.26 1.70
N GLY A 273 -10.08 8.12 2.45
CA GLY A 273 -10.88 6.90 2.53
C GLY A 273 -12.35 7.23 2.45
N ARG A 274 -13.11 6.40 1.74
CA ARG A 274 -14.57 6.45 1.73
C ARG A 274 -15.12 5.12 2.19
N GLY A 275 -16.09 5.17 3.08
CA GLY A 275 -16.82 3.99 3.55
C GLY A 275 -18.32 4.16 3.45
N GLU A 276 -19.03 3.04 3.33
CA GLU A 276 -20.48 2.99 3.25
C GLU A 276 -21.02 1.90 4.19
N GLN A 277 -22.16 2.19 4.82
CA GLN A 277 -22.81 1.32 5.80
C GLN A 277 -24.33 1.37 5.58
N ASP A 278 -24.88 0.28 5.06
CA ASP A 278 -26.33 0.04 4.97
C ASP A 278 -26.80 -0.69 6.24
N LEU A 279 -28.04 -0.48 6.67
CA LEU A 279 -28.56 -1.12 7.89
C LEU A 279 -28.56 -2.66 7.79
N GLY A 280 -27.91 -3.32 8.75
CA GLY A 280 -27.88 -4.78 8.86
C GLY A 280 -26.92 -5.50 7.91
N LEU A 281 -26.13 -4.76 7.11
CA LEU A 281 -25.05 -5.31 6.29
C LEU A 281 -23.67 -4.97 6.90
N PRO A 282 -22.59 -5.68 6.54
CA PRO A 282 -21.23 -5.23 6.87
C PRO A 282 -20.90 -3.89 6.21
N ALA A 283 -20.05 -3.10 6.86
CA ALA A 283 -19.45 -1.91 6.25
C ALA A 283 -18.61 -2.27 5.00
N THR A 284 -18.53 -1.35 4.04
CA THR A 284 -17.60 -1.43 2.91
C THR A 284 -16.73 -0.18 2.83
N GLY A 285 -15.54 -0.30 2.23
CA GLY A 285 -14.58 0.79 2.16
C GLY A 285 -13.92 1.11 3.52
N TYR A 286 -13.49 2.36 3.71
CA TYR A 286 -12.85 2.81 4.95
C TYR A 286 -13.83 3.47 5.92
N LEU A 287 -13.93 2.92 7.13
CA LEU A 287 -14.49 3.61 8.30
C LEU A 287 -13.48 3.50 9.45
N LEU A 288 -13.36 4.54 10.28
CA LEU A 288 -12.39 4.60 11.37
C LEU A 288 -12.39 3.35 12.28
N LEU A 289 -13.58 2.82 12.61
CA LEU A 289 -13.73 1.68 13.51
C LEU A 289 -13.48 0.31 12.86
N SER A 290 -13.96 0.10 11.62
CA SER A 290 -13.78 -1.18 10.91
C SER A 290 -12.45 -1.28 10.16
N GLY A 291 -11.75 -0.17 9.97
CA GLY A 291 -10.61 -0.08 9.07
C GLY A 291 -11.03 -0.02 7.60
N GLY A 292 -10.15 -0.47 6.72
CA GLY A 292 -10.28 -0.42 5.27
C GLY A 292 -9.14 0.33 4.61
N THR A 293 -9.30 0.63 3.31
CA THR A 293 -8.24 1.17 2.46
C THR A 293 -8.28 2.70 2.34
N LEU A 294 -7.11 3.31 2.48
CA LEU A 294 -6.81 4.73 2.36
C LEU A 294 -5.83 4.94 1.21
N SER A 295 -6.14 5.86 0.29
CA SER A 295 -5.28 6.18 -0.86
C SER A 295 -4.75 7.62 -0.80
N GLY A 296 -3.55 7.85 -1.31
CA GLY A 296 -2.97 9.19 -1.40
C GLY A 296 -1.74 9.26 -2.29
N GLU A 297 -1.10 10.43 -2.34
CA GLU A 297 0.16 10.65 -3.06
C GLU A 297 1.11 11.48 -2.19
N ALA A 298 2.37 11.08 -2.12
CA ALA A 298 3.45 11.78 -1.44
C ALA A 298 4.41 12.48 -2.41
N THR A 299 4.75 13.71 -2.05
CA THR A 299 5.98 14.38 -2.49
C THR A 299 7.03 14.17 -1.41
N ILE A 300 8.18 13.64 -1.81
CA ILE A 300 9.35 13.44 -0.94
C ILE A 300 10.25 14.71 -1.07
N PRO A 301 10.46 15.51 0.00
CA PRO A 301 11.34 16.69 -0.01
C PRO A 301 12.81 16.32 -0.19
N ALA A 302 13.71 17.31 -0.28
CA ALA A 302 15.15 17.04 -0.28
C ALA A 302 15.60 16.42 1.06
N PHE A 303 16.75 15.76 1.03
CA PHE A 303 17.39 15.17 2.20
C PHE A 303 18.40 16.13 2.82
N THR A 304 18.55 16.04 4.14
CA THR A 304 19.52 16.83 4.91
C THR A 304 20.16 16.04 6.05
N GLY A 305 21.44 16.31 6.32
CA GLY A 305 22.20 15.71 7.40
C GLY A 305 22.57 14.25 7.16
N CYS A 306 22.71 13.87 5.89
CA CYS A 306 23.05 12.54 5.43
C CYS A 306 24.55 12.42 5.13
N GLY A 307 25.16 11.41 5.75
CA GLY A 307 26.58 11.12 5.67
C GLY A 307 27.30 11.32 7.00
N ALA A 308 28.46 10.66 7.15
CA ALA A 308 29.38 10.86 8.27
C ALA A 308 30.64 11.62 7.83
N ASP A 309 31.43 11.04 6.92
CA ASP A 309 32.67 11.63 6.40
C ASP A 309 32.48 12.34 5.03
N GLU A 310 31.40 12.04 4.32
CA GLU A 310 31.04 12.60 3.01
C GLU A 310 29.59 13.13 3.00
N ASP A 311 29.27 14.08 2.11
CA ASP A 311 27.91 14.65 1.98
C ASP A 311 27.06 13.80 1.03
N LEU A 312 26.02 13.15 1.57
CA LEU A 312 25.08 12.30 0.84
C LEU A 312 23.72 12.99 0.57
N ASP A 313 23.51 14.23 1.03
CA ASP A 313 22.23 14.95 0.92
C ASP A 313 21.79 15.04 -0.54
N ARG A 314 22.72 15.44 -1.42
CA ARG A 314 22.47 15.57 -2.86
C ARG A 314 22.22 14.23 -3.54
N LEU A 315 22.90 13.16 -3.12
CA LEU A 315 22.76 11.84 -3.72
C LEU A 315 21.37 11.24 -3.45
N LEU A 316 20.91 11.31 -2.19
CA LEU A 316 19.58 10.85 -1.81
C LEU A 316 18.49 11.73 -2.43
N THR A 317 18.67 13.05 -2.41
CA THR A 317 17.75 14.01 -3.04
C THR A 317 17.58 13.76 -4.54
N ALA A 318 18.68 13.55 -5.27
CA ALA A 318 18.63 13.23 -6.69
C ALA A 318 17.88 11.91 -6.94
N SER A 319 18.12 10.90 -6.10
CA SER A 319 17.61 9.53 -6.28
C SER A 319 16.10 9.39 -6.06
N ILE A 320 15.56 9.93 -4.97
CA ILE A 320 14.17 9.62 -4.55
C ILE A 320 13.24 10.83 -4.34
N SER A 321 13.77 12.04 -4.10
CA SER A 321 12.93 13.21 -3.83
C SER A 321 12.12 13.66 -5.05
N GLY A 322 10.87 14.07 -4.85
CA GLY A 322 9.95 14.52 -5.89
C GLY A 322 8.50 14.06 -5.68
N PRO A 323 7.55 14.52 -6.50
CA PRO A 323 6.13 14.20 -6.42
C PRO A 323 5.76 12.88 -7.14
N GLY A 324 4.50 12.46 -7.03
CA GLY A 324 3.96 11.31 -7.74
C GLY A 324 4.16 9.96 -7.04
N ASN A 325 4.49 9.94 -5.74
CA ASN A 325 4.70 8.69 -5.02
C ASN A 325 3.37 8.20 -4.42
N GLU A 326 2.69 7.29 -5.11
CA GLU A 326 1.38 6.79 -4.66
C GLU A 326 1.52 6.05 -3.33
N ILE A 327 0.47 6.13 -2.50
CA ILE A 327 0.32 5.39 -1.24
C ILE A 327 -1.02 4.67 -1.25
N LEU A 328 -0.99 3.37 -0.98
CA LEU A 328 -2.16 2.55 -0.70
C LEU A 328 -1.99 1.94 0.70
N GLN A 329 -2.61 2.56 1.70
CA GLN A 329 -2.56 2.13 3.10
C GLN A 329 -3.82 1.34 3.45
N VAL A 330 -3.68 0.27 4.23
CA VAL A 330 -4.78 -0.50 4.79
C VAL A 330 -4.72 -0.39 6.31
N GLN A 331 -5.83 0.00 6.93
CA GLN A 331 -6.04 -0.05 8.38
C GLN A 331 -6.83 -1.30 8.74
N GLY A 332 -6.44 -2.02 9.79
CA GLY A 332 -7.26 -3.07 10.41
C GLY A 332 -8.46 -2.49 11.19
N GLN A 333 -9.31 -3.35 11.73
CA GLN A 333 -10.33 -2.90 12.68
C GLN A 333 -9.66 -2.31 13.93
N THR A 334 -10.30 -1.33 14.56
CA THR A 334 -9.83 -0.82 15.85
C THR A 334 -10.19 -1.79 16.97
N CYS A 335 -9.36 -1.89 18.01
CA CYS A 335 -9.80 -2.36 19.32
C CYS A 335 -10.15 -1.14 20.19
N SER A 336 -11.33 -1.14 20.82
CA SER A 336 -11.72 -0.11 21.78
C SER A 336 -11.25 -0.49 23.18
N ILE A 337 -10.47 0.38 23.83
CA ILE A 337 -9.88 0.06 25.13
C ILE A 337 -10.92 0.15 26.25
N ALA A 338 -11.88 1.07 26.14
CA ALA A 338 -12.93 1.26 27.13
C ALA A 338 -14.04 0.20 27.05
N ASN A 339 -14.31 -0.33 25.85
CA ASN A 339 -15.34 -1.33 25.60
C ASN A 339 -14.80 -2.44 24.67
N PRO A 340 -13.85 -3.27 25.15
CA PRO A 340 -13.18 -4.25 24.30
C PRO A 340 -14.10 -5.40 23.90
N VAL A 341 -14.12 -5.71 22.60
CA VAL A 341 -14.89 -6.83 22.04
C VAL A 341 -13.96 -8.01 21.81
N PHE A 342 -14.02 -9.02 22.69
CA PHE A 342 -13.20 -10.24 22.60
C PHE A 342 -13.81 -11.35 21.73
N GLY A 343 -14.98 -11.10 21.13
CA GLY A 343 -15.74 -12.05 20.31
C GLY A 343 -16.75 -12.86 21.11
N ASP A 344 -17.90 -13.15 20.49
CA ASP A 344 -18.95 -14.04 21.00
C ASP A 344 -19.72 -14.68 19.82
N GLU A 345 -20.84 -15.37 20.09
CA GLU A 345 -21.68 -16.03 19.06
C GLU A 345 -22.28 -15.05 18.03
N PHE A 346 -22.36 -13.75 18.36
CA PHE A 346 -22.99 -12.72 17.54
C PHE A 346 -22.01 -11.67 17.01
N ASN A 347 -20.84 -11.52 17.65
CA ASN A 347 -19.87 -10.47 17.36
C ASN A 347 -18.48 -11.06 17.05
N ALA A 348 -17.89 -10.66 15.92
CA ALA A 348 -16.50 -10.96 15.63
C ALA A 348 -15.55 -10.27 16.64
N PRO A 349 -14.45 -10.92 17.06
CA PRO A 349 -13.47 -10.32 17.94
C PRO A 349 -12.78 -9.11 17.30
N GLN A 350 -12.66 -8.03 18.06
CA GLN A 350 -11.95 -6.79 17.69
C GLN A 350 -10.67 -6.60 18.51
N CYS A 351 -10.61 -7.17 19.71
CA CYS A 351 -9.50 -7.11 20.65
C CYS A 351 -8.92 -8.50 20.94
N THR A 352 -7.59 -8.60 21.07
CA THR A 352 -6.93 -9.71 21.79
C THR A 352 -7.14 -9.56 23.30
N SER A 353 -6.89 -10.62 24.07
CA SER A 353 -7.02 -10.59 25.54
C SER A 353 -6.03 -9.63 26.23
N ASP A 354 -4.96 -9.21 25.54
CA ASP A 354 -4.02 -8.17 25.99
C ASP A 354 -4.28 -6.78 25.34
N LEU A 355 -5.53 -6.53 24.92
CA LEU A 355 -6.05 -5.25 24.42
C LEU A 355 -5.34 -4.70 23.17
N GLN A 356 -4.93 -5.59 22.27
CA GLN A 356 -4.39 -5.23 20.94
C GLN A 356 -5.43 -5.49 19.85
N PRO A 357 -5.30 -4.87 18.66
CA PRO A 357 -6.20 -5.14 17.55
C PRO A 357 -6.16 -6.62 17.13
N TYR A 358 -7.33 -7.23 17.02
CA TYR A 358 -7.47 -8.65 16.68
C TYR A 358 -6.99 -8.98 15.27
N VAL A 359 -7.25 -8.17 14.23
CA VAL A 359 -6.65 -8.36 12.89
C VAL A 359 -5.42 -7.47 12.71
N ILE A 360 -4.35 -8.05 12.15
CA ILE A 360 -3.26 -7.30 11.51
C ILE A 360 -3.65 -7.23 10.03
N PRO A 361 -3.82 -6.02 9.44
CA PRO A 361 -4.19 -5.90 8.04
C PRO A 361 -3.11 -6.48 7.13
N VAL A 362 -3.53 -6.91 5.95
CA VAL A 362 -2.63 -7.33 4.86
C VAL A 362 -2.60 -6.19 3.82
N PRO A 363 -1.44 -5.81 3.27
CA PRO A 363 -1.36 -4.82 2.21
C PRO A 363 -2.15 -5.25 0.96
N GLU A 364 -2.98 -4.37 0.44
CA GLU A 364 -3.57 -4.51 -0.90
C GLU A 364 -2.52 -4.25 -1.99
N ARG A 365 -2.71 -4.82 -3.18
CA ARG A 365 -1.76 -4.80 -4.32
C ARG A 365 -2.29 -3.98 -5.49
#